data_AF-A0A3N9V328-F1
#
_entry.id   AF-A0A3N9V328-F1
#
_cell.length_a   1.000
_cell.length_b   1.000
_cell.length_c   1.000
_cell.angle_alpha   90.00
_cell.angle_beta   90.00
_cell.angle_gamma   90.00
#
_symmetry.space_group_name_H-M   'P 1'
#
loop_
_entity.id
_entity.type
_entity.pdbx_description
1 polymer ?
#
loop_
_entity_poly.entity_id
_entity_poly.type
_entity_poly.pdbx_seq_one_letter_code
_entity_poly.pdbx_strand_id
1 'polypeptide(L)' 'MRLIKKGIALGNQGKYNEAIKCFNEAIRLDPKEVDAWNNKGVALKALGRSDEAGLAFPTMRTSSRTKPRSPISQPRPP' A
#
# COMPACT_ATOMS: atom_id res chain seq x y z
N MET A 1 -15.17 -2.30 15.35
CA MET A 1 -15.58 -3.62 14.81
C MET A 1 -16.50 -3.60 13.58
N ARG A 2 -17.54 -2.74 13.46
CA ARG A 2 -18.48 -2.74 12.31
C ARG A 2 -17.82 -2.50 10.94
N LEU A 3 -16.81 -1.62 10.89
CA LEU A 3 -16.07 -1.29 9.66
C LEU A 3 -15.16 -2.44 9.19
N ILE A 4 -14.55 -3.18 10.10
CA ILE A 4 -13.69 -4.33 9.77
C ILE A 4 -14.52 -5.44 9.13
N LYS A 5 -15.67 -5.79 9.74
CA LYS A 5 -16.58 -6.80 9.18
C LYS A 5 -17.07 -6.41 7.77
N LYS A 6 -17.37 -5.13 7.57
CA LYS A 6 -17.75 -4.59 6.24
C LYS A 6 -16.59 -4.68 5.25
N GLY A 7 -15.37 -4.33 5.66
CA GLY A 7 -14.17 -4.43 4.83
C GLY A 7 -13.87 -5.87 4.40
N ILE A 8 -13.99 -6.84 5.31
CA ILE A 8 -13.81 -8.26 5.00
C ILE A 8 -14.86 -8.73 3.98
N ALA A 9 -16.13 -8.38 4.19
CA ALA A 9 -17.20 -8.73 3.26
C ALA A 9 -16.97 -8.14 1.85
N LEU A 10 -16.48 -6.90 1.77
CA LEU A 10 -16.12 -6.25 0.50
C LEU A 10 -14.91 -6.92 -0.16
N GLY A 11 -13.91 -7.33 0.62
CA GLY A 11 -12.75 -8.09 0.13
C GLY A 11 -13.16 -9.42 -0.50
N ASN A 12 -14.09 -10.15 0.12
CA ASN A 12 -14.63 -11.39 -0.42
C ASN A 12 -15.44 -11.17 -1.72
N GLN A 13 -16.00 -9.98 -1.93
CA GLN A 13 -16.66 -9.58 -3.17
C GLN A 13 -15.67 -9.12 -4.26
N GLY A 14 -14.36 -9.17 -4.02
CA GLY A 14 -13.34 -8.64 -4.92
C GLY A 14 -13.23 -7.11 -4.92
N LYS A 15 -13.98 -6.43 -4.05
CA LYS A 15 -14.00 -4.96 -3.94
C LYS A 15 -12.92 -4.47 -2.99
N TYR A 16 -11.66 -4.80 -3.30
CA TYR A 16 -10.52 -4.53 -2.43
C TYR A 16 -10.30 -3.02 -2.17
N ASN A 17 -10.59 -2.16 -3.16
CA ASN A 17 -10.52 -0.70 -3.01
C ASN A 17 -11.47 -0.16 -1.94
N GLU A 18 -12.72 -0.63 -1.89
CA GLU A 18 -13.70 -0.21 -0.88
C GLU A 18 -13.40 -0.83 0.49
N ALA A 19 -12.87 -2.05 0.51
CA ALA A 19 -12.40 -2.70 1.74
C ALA A 19 -11.30 -1.87 2.42
N ILE A 20 -10.31 -1.40 1.66
CA ILE A 20 -9.21 -0.56 2.16
C ILE A 20 -9.73 0.75 2.76
N LYS A 21 -10.74 1.39 2.15
CA LYS A 21 -11.38 2.59 2.71
C LYS A 21 -12.03 2.29 4.07
N CYS A 22 -12.72 1.15 4.19
CA CYS A 22 -13.32 0.73 5.46
C CYS A 22 -12.27 0.48 6.55
N PHE A 23 -11.14 -0.16 6.20
CA PHE A 23 -10.06 -0.40 7.15
C PHE A 23 -9.33 0.90 7.54
N ASN A 24 -9.14 1.84 6.62
CA ASN A 24 -8.59 3.16 6.94
C ASN A 24 -9.45 3.93 7.94
N GLU A 25 -10.78 3.93 7.77
CA GLU A 25 -11.66 4.56 8.75
C GLU A 25 -11.66 3.81 10.09
N ALA A 26 -11.55 2.48 10.08
CA ALA A 26 -11.39 1.72 11.32
C ALA A 26 -10.11 2.13 12.07
N ILE A 27 -8.99 2.29 11.36
CA ILE A 27 -7.70 2.75 11.91
C ILE A 27 -7.79 4.20 12.39
N ARG A 28 -8.55 5.06 11.69
CA ARG A 28 -8.72 6.47 12.09
C ARG A 28 -9.53 6.61 13.38
N LEU A 29 -10.51 5.73 13.58
CA LEU A 29 -11.32 5.68 14.79
C LEU A 29 -10.56 5.01 15.94
N ASP A 30 -9.88 3.91 15.68
CA ASP A 30 -9.03 3.23 16.65
C ASP A 30 -7.70 2.82 16.00
N PRO A 31 -6.63 3.60 16.22
CA PRO A 31 -5.33 3.30 15.62
C PRO A 31 -4.63 2.09 16.26
N LYS A 32 -5.10 1.61 17.42
CA LYS A 32 -4.58 0.42 18.10
C LYS A 32 -5.26 -0.87 17.63
N GLU A 33 -6.26 -0.77 16.75
CA GLU A 33 -6.97 -1.92 16.20
C GLU A 33 -6.09 -2.68 15.19
N VAL A 34 -5.36 -3.68 15.70
CA VAL A 34 -4.43 -4.51 14.93
C VAL A 34 -5.15 -5.27 13.82
N ASP A 35 -6.41 -5.67 14.04
CA ASP A 35 -7.21 -6.37 13.03
C ASP A 35 -7.44 -5.50 11.79
N ALA A 36 -7.61 -4.19 11.95
CA ALA A 36 -7.81 -3.29 10.82
C ALA A 36 -6.54 -3.19 9.96
N TRP A 37 -5.37 -3.12 10.60
CA TRP A 37 -4.08 -3.12 9.91
C TRP A 37 -3.81 -4.43 9.17
N ASN A 38 -4.06 -5.56 9.83
CA ASN A 38 -3.85 -6.88 9.24
C ASN A 38 -4.75 -7.08 8.02
N ASN A 39 -6.04 -6.80 8.15
CA ASN A 39 -7.00 -6.94 7.05
C ASN A 39 -6.74 -5.94 5.90
N LYS A 40 -6.25 -4.72 6.19
CA LYS A 40 -5.81 -3.76 5.17
C LYS A 40 -4.65 -4.32 4.35
N GLY A 41 -3.67 -4.95 4.99
CA GLY A 41 -2.55 -5.60 4.32
C GLY A 41 -3.00 -6.74 3.40
N VAL A 42 -3.93 -7.57 3.85
CA VAL A 42 -4.54 -8.63 3.03
C VAL A 42 -5.25 -8.05 1.80
N ALA A 43 -6.06 -6.99 1.99
CA ALA A 43 -6.76 -6.34 0.89
C ALA A 43 -5.81 -5.67 -0.11
N LEU A 44 -4.72 -5.04 0.36
CA LEU A 44 -3.68 -4.46 -0.50
C LEU A 44 -2.92 -5.52 -1.29
N LYS A 45 -2.59 -6.65 -0.67
CA LYS A 45 -1.96 -7.78 -1.37
C LYS A 45 -2.89 -8.35 -2.44
N ALA A 46 -4.18 -8.46 -2.14
CA ALA A 46 -5.16 -8.95 -3.11
C ALA A 46 -5.37 -7.98 -4.28
N LEU A 47 -5.43 -6.66 -4.00
CA LEU A 47 -5.49 -5.61 -5.02
C LEU A 47 -4.20 -5.59 -5.86
N GLY A 48 -3.04 -5.66 -5.21
CA GLY A 48 -1.73 -5.71 -5.87
C GLY A 48 -1.58 -6.92 -6.78
N ARG A 49 -2.12 -8.10 -6.41
CA ARG A 49 -2.16 -9.29 -7.30
C ARG A 49 -3.09 -9.12 -8.49
N SER A 50 -4.13 -8.30 -8.40
CA SER A 50 -5.02 -7.97 -9.53
C SER A 50 -4.40 -6.95 -10.48
N ASP A 51 -3.63 -5.99 -9.95
CA ASP A 51 -2.91 -4.98 -10.74
C ASP A 51 -1.54 -5.49 -11.27
N GLU A 52 -0.91 -6.46 -10.60
CA GLU A 52 0.31 -7.16 -11.08
C GLU A 52 0.06 -7.95 -12.37
N ALA A 53 -1.19 -8.24 -12.70
CA ALA A 53 -1.54 -8.79 -14.01
C ALA A 53 -1.38 -7.77 -15.15
N GLY A 54 -1.23 -6.47 -14.85
CA GLY A 54 -1.06 -5.41 -15.83
C GLY A 54 0.34 -4.81 -15.90
N LEU A 55 0.99 -4.57 -14.76
CA LEU A 55 2.23 -3.80 -14.73
C LEU A 55 3.18 -4.30 -13.64
N ALA A 56 3.97 -5.30 -13.99
CA ALA A 56 5.29 -5.45 -13.40
C ALA A 56 6.07 -4.13 -13.58
N PHE A 57 6.12 -3.29 -12.54
CA PHE A 57 7.15 -2.26 -12.43
C PHE A 57 7.80 -2.28 -11.04
N PRO A 58 9.08 -2.69 -10.95
CA PRO A 58 9.77 -2.93 -9.69
C PRO A 58 10.26 -1.62 -9.09
N THR A 59 9.44 -0.86 -8.34
CA THR A 59 10.00 0.32 -7.63
C THR A 59 9.40 0.68 -6.26
N MET A 60 8.37 0.00 -5.75
CA MET A 60 7.82 0.39 -4.43
C MET A 60 8.72 0.05 -3.23
N ARG A 61 9.83 -0.69 -3.41
CA ARG A 61 10.85 -0.91 -2.35
C ARG A 61 12.03 0.07 -2.43
N THR A 62 11.83 1.29 -2.89
CA THR A 62 12.84 2.34 -2.79
C THR A 62 12.21 3.71 -2.53
N SER A 63 11.68 3.91 -1.33
CA SER A 63 11.39 5.27 -0.84
C SER A 63 11.72 5.43 0.64
N SER A 64 12.84 4.84 1.06
CA SER A 64 13.50 5.16 2.33
C SER A 64 14.96 4.71 2.23
N ARG A 65 15.90 5.67 2.11
CA ARG A 65 17.33 5.52 1.71
C ARG A 65 17.48 5.17 0.22
N THR A 66 17.88 6.05 -0.66
CA THR A 66 19.09 6.86 -0.61
C THR A 66 18.90 8.14 -1.44
N LYS A 67 19.54 9.22 -1.00
CA LYS A 67 19.61 10.48 -1.73
C LYS A 67 20.03 10.23 -3.19
N PRO A 68 19.46 10.95 -4.18
CA PRO A 68 20.07 10.99 -5.51
C PRO A 68 21.46 11.59 -5.33
N ARG A 69 22.50 10.76 -5.46
CA ARG A 69 23.88 11.26 -5.51
C ARG A 69 23.97 12.06 -6.81
N SER A 70 24.22 13.35 -6.65
CA SER A 70 24.31 14.37 -7.69
C SER A 70 25.19 13.96 -8.88
N PRO A 71 25.01 14.59 -10.04
CA PRO A 71 25.37 14.02 -11.33
C PRO A 71 26.88 13.98 -11.55
N ILE A 72 27.29 12.97 -12.31
CA ILE A 72 28.58 12.91 -12.99
C ILE A 72 28.72 14.18 -13.85
N SER A 73 29.73 15.00 -13.57
CA SER A 73 30.59 15.70 -14.55
C SER A 73 31.15 17.00 -13.97
N GLN A 74 32.40 16.96 -13.52
CA GLN A 74 33.32 18.06 -13.80
C GLN A 74 34.56 17.46 -14.44
N PRO A 75 34.85 17.69 -15.73
CA PRO A 75 36.23 17.65 -16.16
C PRO A 75 36.92 18.89 -15.60
N ARG A 76 38.04 18.68 -14.90
CA ARG A 76 38.95 19.76 -14.49
C ARG A 76 39.37 20.57 -15.73
N PRO A 77 39.19 21.90 -15.78
CA PRO A 77 39.89 22.74 -16.74
C PRO A 77 41.31 23.07 -16.19
N PRO A 78 42.20 23.63 -17.03
CA PRO A 78 43.61 23.22 -17.18
C PRO A 78 44.51 23.45 -15.96
#